data_AF-A0A1V2II76-F1
#
_entry.id   AF-A0A1V2II76-F1
#
_cell.length_a   1.000
_cell.length_b   1.000
_cell.length_c   1.000
_cell.angle_alpha   90.00
_cell.angle_beta   90.00
_cell.angle_gamma   90.00
#
_symmetry.space_group_name_H-M   'P 1'
#
loop_
_entity.id
_entity.type
_entity.pdbx_description
1 polymer ?
#
loop_
_entity_poly.entity_id
_entity_poly.type
_entity_poly.pdbx_seq_one_letter_code
_entity_poly.pdbx_strand_id
1 'polypeptide(L)'
;MVTIASARSNDQLVETARQGVAVLGPDTPAALRLENIARFLDFISESITRAAEQARQVLHTSPEQPRTAPNNEVQTTVDRGSACGAPPRISLRRAGGAVETPRRTGAGRGR
;
A
#
# COMPACT_ATOMS: atom_id res chain seq x y z
N MET A 1 -22.44 -4.90 -11.96
CA MET A 1 -21.36 -4.71 -10.97
C MET A 1 -20.95 -3.24 -10.99
N VAL A 2 -21.16 -2.52 -9.88
CA VAL A 2 -20.93 -1.06 -9.78
C VAL A 2 -19.45 -0.69 -9.96
N THR A 3 -18.54 -1.61 -9.67
CA THR A 3 -17.08 -1.41 -9.68
C THR A 3 -16.50 -1.24 -11.09
N ILE A 4 -17.01 -1.97 -12.09
CA ILE A 4 -16.55 -1.84 -13.48
C ILE A 4 -16.98 -0.50 -14.09
N ALA A 5 -18.13 0.04 -13.66
CA ALA A 5 -18.55 1.38 -14.07
C ALA A 5 -17.59 2.45 -13.56
N SER A 6 -17.05 2.29 -12.34
CA SER A 6 -16.03 3.20 -11.79
C SER A 6 -14.72 3.18 -12.57
N ALA A 7 -14.26 2.01 -13.03
CA ALA A 7 -13.08 1.91 -13.89
C ALA A 7 -13.29 2.66 -15.22
N ARG A 8 -14.47 2.53 -15.83
CA ARG A 8 -14.79 3.23 -17.07
C ARG A 8 -14.89 4.75 -16.90
N SER A 9 -15.33 5.24 -15.73
CA SER A 9 -15.31 6.67 -15.43
C SER A 9 -13.88 7.22 -15.30
N ASN A 10 -12.93 6.41 -14.84
CA ASN A 10 -11.53 6.82 -14.79
C ASN A 10 -10.94 6.98 -16.20
N ASP A 11 -11.38 6.19 -17.19
CA ASP A 11 -10.91 6.34 -18.58
C ASP A 11 -11.23 7.74 -19.14
N GLN A 12 -12.38 8.31 -18.76
CA GLN A 12 -12.73 9.69 -19.13
C GLN A 12 -11.80 10.73 -18.49
N LEU A 13 -11.37 10.48 -17.24
CA LEU A 13 -10.42 11.35 -16.54
C LEU A 13 -9.01 11.24 -17.14
N VAL A 14 -8.59 10.04 -17.55
CA VAL A 14 -7.33 9.81 -18.26
C VAL A 14 -7.30 10.59 -19.57
N GLU A 15 -8.39 10.49 -20.35
CA GLU A 15 -8.50 11.21 -21.62
C GLU A 15 -8.44 12.72 -21.41
N THR A 16 -9.19 13.22 -20.42
CA THR A 16 -9.20 14.65 -20.07
C THR A 16 -7.80 15.13 -19.64
N ALA A 17 -7.06 14.32 -18.87
CA ALA A 17 -5.70 14.66 -18.46
C ALA A 17 -4.75 14.74 -19.66
N ARG A 18 -4.85 13.80 -20.62
CA ARG A 18 -4.05 13.82 -21.86
C ARG A 18 -4.37 15.03 -22.73
N GLN A 19 -5.63 15.42 -22.83
CA GLN A 19 -6.03 16.66 -23.51
C GLN A 19 -5.45 17.89 -22.80
N GLY A 20 -5.47 17.92 -21.46
CA GLY A 20 -4.87 19.01 -20.69
C GLY A 20 -3.36 19.15 -20.90
N VAL A 21 -2.64 18.03 -21.07
CA VAL A 21 -1.20 18.03 -21.44
C VAL A 21 -0.97 18.72 -22.78
N ALA A 22 -1.78 18.41 -23.79
CA ALA A 22 -1.68 19.01 -25.12
C ALA A 22 -1.98 20.52 -25.10
N VAL A 23 -2.89 20.98 -24.23
CA VAL A 23 -3.24 22.40 -24.08
C VAL A 23 -2.15 23.17 -23.32
N LEU A 24 -1.61 22.60 -22.24
CA LEU A 24 -0.61 23.25 -21.39
C LEU A 24 0.79 23.25 -22.02
N GLY A 25 1.06 22.31 -22.93
CA GLY A 25 2.38 22.08 -23.51
C GLY A 25 3.23 21.15 -22.64
N PRO A 26 3.90 20.14 -23.24
CA PRO A 26 4.58 19.05 -22.51
C PRO A 26 5.76 19.52 -21.65
N ASP A 27 6.34 20.67 -21.96
CA ASP A 27 7.50 21.22 -21.26
C ASP A 27 7.13 21.94 -19.95
N THR A 28 5.83 21.97 -19.60
CA THR A 28 5.37 22.62 -18.37
C THR A 28 5.32 21.65 -17.19
N PRO A 29 5.64 22.11 -15.97
CA PRO A 29 5.45 21.32 -14.75
C PRO A 29 3.99 20.89 -14.52
N ALA A 30 3.03 21.64 -15.07
CA ALA A 30 1.61 21.32 -15.01
C ALA A 30 1.25 20.14 -15.90
N ALA A 31 1.75 20.10 -17.14
CA ALA A 31 1.58 18.96 -18.04
C ALA A 31 2.18 17.68 -17.45
N LEU A 32 3.38 17.75 -16.88
CA LEU A 32 4.02 16.60 -16.22
C LEU A 32 3.15 16.00 -15.10
N ARG A 33 2.46 16.84 -14.33
CA ARG A 33 1.54 16.39 -13.28
C ARG A 33 0.32 15.68 -13.88
N LEU A 34 -0.27 16.21 -14.95
CA LEU A 34 -1.41 15.58 -15.62
C LEU A 34 -1.03 14.24 -16.26
N GLU A 35 0.16 14.11 -16.84
CA GLU A 35 0.64 12.82 -17.33
C GLU A 35 0.79 11.79 -16.20
N ASN A 36 1.32 12.20 -15.05
CA ASN A 36 1.44 11.33 -13.88
C ASN A 36 0.07 10.88 -13.38
N ILE A 37 -0.92 11.78 -13.37
CA ILE A 37 -2.31 11.46 -13.03
C ILE A 37 -2.90 10.45 -14.03
N ALA A 38 -2.69 10.65 -15.34
CA ALA A 38 -3.17 9.73 -16.36
C ALA A 38 -2.59 8.31 -16.17
N ARG A 39 -1.27 8.18 -15.98
CA ARG A 39 -0.63 6.88 -15.72
C ARG A 39 -1.14 6.22 -14.44
N PHE A 40 -1.36 7.01 -13.39
CA PHE A 40 -1.89 6.50 -12.13
C PHE A 40 -3.32 5.98 -12.30
N LEU A 41 -4.18 6.72 -12.98
CA LEU A 41 -5.57 6.32 -13.20
C LEU A 41 -5.67 5.07 -14.08
N ASP A 42 -4.84 4.95 -15.14
CA ASP A 42 -4.74 3.73 -15.95
C ASP A 42 -4.40 2.51 -15.08
N PHE A 43 -3.41 2.65 -14.18
CA PHE A 43 -3.03 1.58 -13.25
C PHE A 43 -4.16 1.19 -12.30
N ILE A 44 -4.88 2.17 -11.75
CA ILE A 44 -6.00 1.92 -10.83
C ILE A 44 -7.16 1.25 -11.55
N SER A 45 -7.52 1.67 -12.77
CA SER A 45 -8.56 1.03 -13.58
C SER A 45 -8.27 -0.44 -13.85
N GLU A 46 -7.01 -0.74 -14.20
CA GLU A 46 -6.57 -2.11 -14.45
C GLU A 46 -6.57 -2.96 -13.16
N SER A 47 -6.12 -2.37 -12.04
CA SER A 47 -6.16 -3.00 -10.71
C SER A 47 -7.57 -3.33 -10.26
N ILE A 48 -8.52 -2.39 -10.39
CA ILE A 48 -9.93 -2.58 -10.06
C ILE A 48 -10.53 -3.70 -10.91
N THR A 49 -10.25 -3.71 -12.20
CA THR A 49 -10.78 -4.73 -13.13
C THR A 49 -10.26 -6.13 -12.77
N ARG A 50 -8.96 -6.26 -12.52
CA ARG A 50 -8.36 -7.53 -12.07
C ARG A 50 -8.91 -7.99 -10.72
N ALA A 51 -9.02 -7.08 -9.75
CA ALA A 51 -9.54 -7.39 -8.42
C ALA A 51 -11.03 -7.80 -8.47
N ALA A 52 -11.84 -7.16 -9.32
CA ALA A 52 -13.24 -7.53 -9.51
C ALA A 52 -13.37 -8.95 -10.09
N GLU A 53 -12.49 -9.33 -11.02
CA GLU A 53 -12.47 -10.69 -11.57
C GLU A 53 -12.02 -11.71 -10.53
N GLN A 54 -11.01 -11.40 -9.70
CA GLN A 54 -10.60 -12.26 -8.59
C GLN A 54 -11.72 -12.44 -7.56
N ALA A 55 -12.40 -11.35 -7.18
CA ALA A 55 -13.54 -11.40 -6.25
C ALA A 55 -14.68 -12.26 -6.81
N ARG A 56 -14.91 -12.22 -8.13
CA ARG A 56 -15.89 -13.09 -8.79
C ARG A 56 -15.51 -14.57 -8.61
N GLN A 57 -14.25 -14.94 -8.83
CA GLN A 57 -13.81 -16.33 -8.64
C GLN A 57 -14.06 -16.79 -7.20
N VAL A 58 -13.70 -15.98 -6.20
CA VAL A 58 -13.91 -16.30 -4.78
C VAL A 58 -15.39 -16.46 -4.41
N LEU A 59 -16.25 -15.59 -4.97
CA LEU A 59 -17.69 -15.59 -4.64
C LEU A 59 -18.49 -16.63 -5.43
N HIS A 60 -17.99 -17.07 -6.58
CA HIS A 60 -18.65 -18.08 -7.43
C HIS A 60 -18.10 -19.51 -7.23
N THR A 61 -17.01 -19.70 -6.48
CA THR A 61 -16.64 -21.02 -5.96
C THR A 61 -17.67 -21.44 -4.91
N SER A 62 -18.65 -22.26 -5.30
CA SER A 62 -19.46 -23.04 -4.36
C SER A 62 -18.54 -24.00 -3.59
N PRO A 63 -18.72 -24.22 -2.27
CA PRO A 63 -17.92 -25.22 -1.56
C PRO A 63 -18.21 -26.58 -2.17
N GLU A 64 -17.26 -27.12 -2.94
CA GLU A 64 -17.27 -28.54 -3.26
C GLU A 64 -17.27 -29.29 -1.91
N GLN A 65 -18.31 -30.09 -1.68
CA GLN A 65 -18.40 -30.95 -0.49
C GLN A 65 -17.08 -31.69 -0.32
N PRO A 66 -16.53 -31.78 0.91
CA PRO A 66 -15.30 -32.50 1.14
C PRO A 66 -15.54 -33.95 0.71
N ARG A 67 -14.92 -34.37 -0.41
CA ARG A 67 -14.72 -35.79 -0.67
C ARG A 67 -13.86 -36.32 0.46
N THR A 68 -14.52 -37.03 1.37
CA THR A 68 -13.94 -37.81 2.44
C THR A 68 -12.83 -38.73 1.91
N ALA A 69 -11.59 -38.34 2.23
CA ALA A 69 -10.37 -39.05 2.69
C ALA A 69 -10.03 -40.49 2.18
N PRO A 70 -8.74 -40.89 2.21
CA PRO A 70 -8.14 -41.29 3.49
C PRO A 70 -6.75 -40.70 3.80
N ASN A 71 -6.60 -40.34 5.09
CA ASN A 71 -5.40 -40.30 5.94
C ASN A 71 -4.00 -40.20 5.31
N ASN A 72 -3.34 -39.06 5.52
CA ASN A 72 -1.97 -39.05 6.02
C ASN A 72 -1.86 -38.00 7.14
N GLU A 73 -1.74 -38.49 8.36
CA GLU A 73 -1.58 -37.73 9.58
C GLU A 73 -0.18 -37.09 9.61
N VAL A 74 -0.13 -35.75 9.61
CA VAL A 74 0.96 -35.05 10.33
C VAL A 74 0.29 -34.24 11.42
N GLN A 75 0.09 -34.91 12.55
CA GLN A 75 -0.39 -34.35 13.80
C GLN A 75 0.69 -33.38 14.33
N THR A 76 0.62 -32.09 13.97
CA THR A 76 1.36 -31.08 14.73
C THR A 76 0.52 -30.77 15.96
N THR A 77 0.83 -31.45 17.06
CA THR A 77 0.24 -31.18 18.36
C THR A 77 0.63 -29.78 18.81
N VAL A 78 -0.17 -28.78 18.46
CA VAL A 78 -0.12 -27.47 19.12
C VAL A 78 -0.85 -27.64 20.43
N ASP A 79 -0.06 -27.91 21.46
CA ASP A 79 -0.46 -27.97 22.85
C ASP A 79 -1.26 -26.71 23.19
N ARG A 80 -2.56 -26.89 23.48
CA ARG A 80 -3.45 -25.82 23.93
C ARG A 80 -3.17 -25.57 25.41
N GLY A 81 -1.99 -25.02 25.69
CA GLY A 81 -1.51 -24.62 27.00
C GLY A 81 -1.40 -23.10 27.10
N SER A 82 -2.48 -22.46 27.52
CA SER A 82 -2.48 -21.34 28.47
C SER A 82 -1.37 -20.27 28.36
N ALA A 83 -1.69 -19.12 27.76
CA ALA A 83 -1.34 -17.80 28.32
C ALA A 83 -2.08 -16.69 27.56
N CYS A 84 -3.23 -16.30 28.10
CA CYS A 84 -3.79 -14.98 27.87
C CYS A 84 -2.87 -13.96 28.59
N GLY A 85 -2.29 -13.00 27.86
CA GLY A 85 -1.77 -11.75 28.43
C GLY A 85 -0.25 -11.52 28.36
N ALA A 86 0.19 -10.70 27.39
CA ALA A 86 1.06 -9.52 27.56
C ALA A 86 1.61 -9.08 26.18
N PRO A 87 1.63 -7.78 25.84
CA PRO A 87 2.37 -7.31 24.67
C PRO A 87 3.88 -7.48 24.90
N PRO A 88 4.69 -7.64 23.83
CA PRO A 88 6.13 -7.80 23.97
C PRO A 88 6.75 -6.55 24.62
N ARG A 89 7.44 -6.72 25.76
CA ARG A 89 8.25 -5.66 26.36
C ARG A 89 9.47 -5.42 25.47
N ILE A 90 9.45 -4.33 24.71
CA ILE A 90 10.64 -3.81 24.04
C ILE A 90 11.61 -3.32 25.12
N SER A 91 12.69 -4.07 25.31
CA SER A 91 13.80 -3.72 26.20
C SER A 91 14.61 -2.58 25.57
N LEU A 92 14.29 -1.32 25.88
CA LEU A 92 15.22 -0.22 25.59
C LEU A 92 16.45 -0.39 26.46
N ARG A 93 17.53 -0.89 25.86
CA ARG A 93 18.88 -0.85 26.43
C ARG A 93 19.27 0.63 26.54
N ARG A 94 19.17 1.18 27.75
CA ARG A 94 19.69 2.50 28.12
C ARG A 94 21.21 2.46 27.98
N ALA A 95 21.72 2.75 26.79
CA ALA A 95 23.10 3.18 26.63
C ALA A 95 23.15 4.66 26.99
N GLY A 96 23.69 4.95 28.18
CA GLY A 96 24.08 6.30 28.54
C GLY A 96 25.17 6.77 27.57
N GLY A 97 24.86 7.79 26.79
CA GLY A 97 25.82 8.59 26.03
C GLY A 97 25.58 10.04 26.42
N ALA A 98 26.60 10.64 27.05
CA ALA A 98 26.59 12.02 27.48
C ALA A 98 26.22 12.97 26.33
N VAL A 99 25.21 13.80 26.53
CA VAL A 99 25.00 15.00 25.72
C VAL A 99 26.06 16.00 26.17
N GLU A 100 27.16 16.03 25.44
CA GLU A 100 28.12 17.11 25.49
C GLU A 100 27.57 18.27 24.67
N THR A 101 27.05 19.29 25.35
CA THR A 101 26.63 20.55 24.74
C THR A 101 27.84 21.31 24.20
N PRO A 102 27.87 21.75 22.93
CA PRO A 102 28.90 22.65 22.47
C PRO A 102 28.66 24.04 23.07
N ARG A 103 29.60 24.51 23.90
CA ARG A 103 29.70 25.91 24.32
C ARG A 103 29.94 26.79 23.09
N ARG A 104 28.89 27.50 22.67
CA ARG A 104 28.96 28.56 21.68
C ARG A 104 29.57 29.81 22.34
N THR A 105 30.89 29.87 22.46
CA THR A 105 31.61 31.11 22.80
C THR A 105 32.33 31.61 21.56
N GLY A 106 31.57 32.26 20.68
CA GLY A 106 32.11 33.03 19.56
C GLY A 106 31.88 34.51 19.82
N ALA A 107 32.77 35.15 20.56
CA ALA A 107 32.85 36.61 20.67
C ALA A 107 34.18 37.08 20.08
N GLY A 108 34.29 36.99 18.75
CA GLY A 108 35.33 37.66 17.99
C GLY A 108 35.01 39.14 17.89
N ARG A 109 35.71 39.96 18.68
CA ARG A 109 35.82 41.41 18.45
C ARG A 109 36.86 41.62 17.37
N GLY A 110 36.44 42.21 16.25
CA GLY A 110 37.35 42.83 15.30
C GLY A 110 37.86 44.16 15.85
N ARG A 111 39.17 44.35 15.80
CA ARG A 111 39.87 45.62 15.59
C ARG A 111 41.16 45.31 14.85
#